data_AF-A0AAD9D6A0-F1
#
_entry.id   AF-A0AAD9D6A0-F1
#
_cell.length_a   1.000
_cell.length_b   1.000
_cell.length_c   1.000
_cell.angle_alpha   90.00
_cell.angle_beta   90.00
_cell.angle_gamma   90.00
#
_symmetry.space_group_name_H-M   'P 1'
#
loop_
_entity.id
_entity.type
_entity.pdbx_description
1 polymer ?
#
loop_
_entity_poly.entity_id
_entity_poly.type
_entity_poly.pdbx_seq_one_letter_code
_entity_poly.pdbx_strand_id
1 'polypeptide(L)'
;MELSDRDVIRFNAEQCAKLAFPIGCPVWYNFSGHEGTTLKRGIVKSAALRGSQLVYEITYSDDSEHIITEVVEDKQLGFGATCPVTISSAHNDDSNASEGEIVMCAQSLSSSNSSKFMYSAMIFLEGSRVRYESGIDGERVKYRALDSAVNLADNNNDQPCQEEPTVVSAPAKKQSGPIAATTPPSMAGNQCQCVVPTSIRVGHEVDNSVDSSSRKRPRNEEESKVKLESTLRKKNKYPEKQPDLEIKVPLWLQKDRETQRKLLHHLLGRSSSGRLGHNMKRINDESQCKIAVVWDEKPMIIKVFAKNKNNVAPRSKLFPELKRARLMIQDLFAGFVGNDGSRGRLVYEISRCCAGSHRPNANKSTSNAVRDINPLHTDRSESYISVVDIPNEFVREGKHHQLHMTLVGSIRDIGCKMNIVADGFTHTTKLCAPYVLVYGVRLQDVDQAVKMVEDTIRQT
;
A
#
# COMPACT_ATOMS: atom_id res chain seq x y z
N MET A 1 34.83 3.79 -28.16
CA MET A 1 35.82 3.43 -27.13
C MET A 1 35.05 2.70 -26.05
N GLU A 2 35.11 1.38 -26.01
CA GLU A 2 34.64 0.60 -24.87
C GLU A 2 35.64 0.87 -23.74
N LEU A 3 35.23 1.64 -22.73
CA LEU A 3 36.00 1.74 -21.50
C LEU A 3 36.00 0.35 -20.86
N SER A 4 37.19 -0.24 -20.71
CA SER A 4 37.33 -1.55 -20.08
C SER A 4 36.74 -1.53 -18.69
N ASP A 5 36.03 -2.60 -18.31
CA ASP A 5 35.35 -2.80 -17.01
C ASP A 5 36.32 -2.82 -15.80
N ARG A 6 37.60 -2.49 -16.01
CA ARG A 6 38.70 -2.59 -15.04
C ARG A 6 38.78 -1.41 -14.06
N ASP A 7 38.05 -0.32 -14.29
CA ASP A 7 38.14 0.91 -13.49
C ASP A 7 36.87 1.25 -12.68
N VAL A 8 36.09 0.22 -12.30
CA VAL A 8 34.88 0.42 -11.48
C VAL A 8 35.18 0.14 -10.00
N ILE A 9 35.18 1.20 -9.18
CA ILE A 9 35.32 1.09 -7.73
C ILE A 9 33.92 1.05 -7.12
N ARG A 10 33.50 -0.12 -6.64
CA ARG A 10 32.20 -0.27 -5.95
C ARG A 10 32.28 0.24 -4.52
N PHE A 11 31.28 1.00 -4.10
CA PHE A 11 31.15 1.44 -2.71
C PHE A 11 30.49 0.34 -1.87
N ASN A 12 30.98 0.13 -0.65
CA ASN A 12 30.31 -0.72 0.32
C ASN A 12 29.07 -0.01 0.91
N ALA A 13 28.29 -0.73 1.73
CA ALA A 13 27.06 -0.19 2.32
C ALA A 13 27.30 1.08 3.18
N GLU A 14 28.37 1.11 3.98
CA GLU A 14 28.73 2.25 4.83
C GLU A 14 29.11 3.50 4.03
N GLN A 15 29.81 3.30 2.90
CA GLN A 15 30.16 4.37 1.97
C GLN A 15 28.91 4.86 1.24
N CYS A 16 28.03 3.95 0.78
CA CYS A 16 26.77 4.31 0.14
C CYS A 16 25.85 5.11 1.07
N ALA A 17 25.84 4.80 2.37
CA ALA A 17 25.05 5.52 3.37
C ALA A 17 25.40 7.02 3.49
N LYS A 18 26.60 7.42 3.02
CA LYS A 18 27.07 8.82 3.03
C LYS A 18 26.81 9.56 1.72
N LEU A 19 26.28 8.88 0.69
CA LEU A 19 25.98 9.48 -0.60
C LEU A 19 24.61 10.20 -0.57
N ALA A 20 24.35 11.05 -1.57
CA ALA A 20 23.07 11.74 -1.72
C ALA A 20 21.89 10.75 -1.83
N PHE A 21 22.10 9.66 -2.57
CA PHE A 21 21.13 8.59 -2.79
C PHE A 21 21.66 7.26 -2.20
N PRO A 22 21.45 6.96 -0.91
CA PRO A 22 21.91 5.71 -0.31
C PRO A 22 21.09 4.51 -0.80
N ILE A 23 21.58 3.29 -0.49
CA ILE A 23 20.87 2.03 -0.81
C ILE A 23 19.46 2.06 -0.20
N GLY A 24 18.46 1.66 -0.99
CA GLY A 24 17.04 1.70 -0.60
C GLY A 24 16.34 3.02 -0.89
N CYS A 25 17.06 4.07 -1.29
CA CYS A 25 16.47 5.37 -1.62
C CYS A 25 15.57 5.28 -2.87
N PRO A 26 14.28 5.67 -2.81
CA PRO A 26 13.45 5.82 -3.99
C PRO A 26 13.92 6.98 -4.85
N VAL A 27 14.10 6.75 -6.15
CA VAL A 27 14.62 7.74 -7.11
C VAL A 27 13.80 7.79 -8.39
N TRP A 28 13.83 8.95 -9.04
CA TRP A 28 13.39 9.17 -10.41
C TRP A 28 14.58 9.50 -11.29
N TYR A 29 14.52 9.09 -12.55
CA TYR A 29 15.56 9.35 -13.54
C TYR A 29 14.99 9.36 -14.96
N ASN A 30 15.85 9.68 -15.94
CA ASN A 30 15.49 9.87 -17.35
C ASN A 30 14.63 11.13 -17.58
N PHE A 31 15.05 12.27 -17.00
CA PHE A 31 14.37 13.57 -17.14
C PHE A 31 14.62 14.26 -18.49
N SER A 32 15.59 13.79 -19.27
CA SER A 32 15.89 14.31 -20.61
C SER A 32 14.74 13.95 -21.57
N GLY A 33 13.76 14.84 -21.61
CA GLY A 33 12.58 14.78 -22.47
C GLY A 33 12.89 14.99 -23.95
N HIS A 34 13.66 14.09 -24.55
CA HIS A 34 13.52 13.87 -25.98
C HIS A 34 12.14 13.26 -26.20
N GLU A 35 11.35 13.84 -27.12
CA GLU A 35 9.93 13.53 -27.32
C GLU A 35 9.64 12.02 -27.23
N GLY A 36 8.95 11.61 -26.15
CA GLY A 36 8.54 10.23 -25.92
C GLY A 36 9.30 9.45 -24.84
N THR A 37 10.32 10.02 -24.17
CA THR A 37 10.93 9.34 -23.02
C THR A 37 10.02 9.37 -21.79
N THR A 38 9.74 8.18 -21.24
CA THR A 38 9.00 8.03 -19.98
C THR A 38 9.94 8.25 -18.80
N LEU A 39 9.49 9.05 -17.83
CA LEU A 39 10.15 9.20 -16.54
C LEU A 39 10.15 7.84 -15.84
N LYS A 40 11.33 7.35 -15.44
CA LYS A 40 11.45 6.06 -14.76
C LYS A 40 11.54 6.26 -13.25
N ARG A 41 11.04 5.26 -12.50
CA ARG A 41 11.13 5.18 -11.05
C ARG A 41 11.83 3.88 -10.66
N GLY A 42 12.73 3.95 -9.68
CA GLY A 42 13.35 2.76 -9.11
C GLY A 42 13.87 2.98 -7.69
N ILE A 43 14.62 2.01 -7.20
CA ILE A 43 15.25 1.99 -5.88
C ILE A 43 16.75 1.83 -6.09
N VAL A 44 17.56 2.61 -5.37
CA VAL A 44 19.02 2.46 -5.38
C VAL A 44 19.42 1.13 -4.76
N LYS A 45 20.13 0.29 -5.50
CA LYS A 45 20.66 -1.00 -5.05
C LYS A 45 22.13 -0.91 -4.67
N SER A 46 22.94 -0.21 -5.46
CA SER A 46 24.37 -0.02 -5.20
C SER A 46 24.87 1.29 -5.83
N ALA A 47 26.09 1.71 -5.48
CA ALA A 47 26.77 2.84 -6.09
C ALA A 47 28.23 2.48 -6.40
N ALA A 48 28.78 3.07 -7.46
CA ALA A 48 30.16 2.88 -7.85
C ALA A 48 30.75 4.14 -8.47
N LEU A 49 32.07 4.27 -8.39
CA LEU A 49 32.84 5.25 -9.14
C LEU A 49 33.38 4.59 -10.40
N ARG A 50 32.97 5.10 -11.58
CA ARG A 50 33.49 4.67 -12.89
C ARG A 50 34.37 5.79 -13.44
N GLY A 51 35.68 5.62 -13.35
CA GLY A 51 36.63 6.72 -13.60
C GLY A 51 36.47 7.83 -12.56
N SER A 52 36.03 9.02 -12.98
CA SER A 52 35.71 10.16 -12.08
C SER A 52 34.21 10.35 -11.84
N GLN A 53 33.37 9.46 -12.37
CA GLN A 53 31.93 9.63 -12.40
C GLN A 53 31.23 8.72 -11.40
N LEU A 54 30.40 9.31 -10.54
CA LEU A 54 29.53 8.58 -9.63
C LEU A 54 28.31 8.05 -10.40
N VAL A 55 28.10 6.73 -10.31
CA VAL A 55 26.96 6.04 -10.92
C VAL A 55 26.25 5.18 -9.88
N TYR A 56 24.96 4.97 -10.08
CA TYR A 56 24.09 4.18 -9.22
C TYR A 56 23.47 3.03 -10.01
N GLU A 57 23.41 1.86 -9.39
CA GLU A 57 22.64 0.72 -9.88
C GLU A 57 21.21 0.84 -9.33
N ILE A 58 20.25 1.04 -10.22
CA ILE A 58 18.83 1.27 -9.89
C ILE A 58 18.03 0.03 -10.29
N THR A 59 17.26 -0.52 -9.36
CA THR A 59 16.31 -1.59 -9.66
C THR A 59 14.89 -1.08 -9.74
N TYR A 60 14.13 -1.61 -10.69
CA TYR A 60 12.70 -1.36 -10.80
C TYR A 60 11.98 -2.57 -11.38
N SER A 61 10.66 -2.61 -11.19
CA SER A 61 9.82 -3.68 -11.74
C SER A 61 9.07 -3.14 -12.95
N ASP A 62 9.13 -3.86 -14.08
CA ASP A 62 8.36 -3.53 -15.27
C ASP A 62 6.89 -3.97 -15.13
N ASP A 63 6.08 -3.69 -16.15
CA ASP A 63 4.66 -4.08 -16.19
C ASP A 63 4.44 -5.61 -16.13
N SER A 64 5.50 -6.39 -16.38
CA SER A 64 5.51 -7.85 -16.31
C SER A 64 6.08 -8.39 -15.00
N GLU A 65 6.28 -7.53 -14.00
CA GLU A 65 6.87 -7.83 -12.69
C GLU A 65 8.35 -8.32 -12.75
N HIS A 66 9.05 -8.16 -13.88
CA HIS A 66 10.48 -8.49 -13.96
C HIS A 66 11.32 -7.39 -13.30
N ILE A 67 12.32 -7.81 -12.52
CA ILE A 67 13.26 -6.89 -11.89
C ILE A 67 14.33 -6.51 -12.93
N ILE A 68 14.29 -5.26 -13.37
CA ILE A 68 15.27 -4.67 -14.28
C ILE A 68 16.27 -3.86 -13.45
N THR A 69 17.54 -3.96 -13.83
CA THR A 69 18.64 -3.22 -13.22
C THR A 69 19.27 -2.30 -14.26
N GLU A 70 19.36 -1.01 -13.97
CA GLU A 70 19.98 -0.01 -14.84
C GLU A 70 21.08 0.76 -14.09
N VAL A 71 22.13 1.18 -14.80
CA VAL A 71 23.19 2.03 -14.25
C VAL A 71 22.92 3.47 -14.69
N VAL A 72 22.77 4.37 -13.71
CA VAL A 72 22.36 5.76 -13.92
C VAL A 72 23.38 6.70 -13.30
N GLU A 73 23.69 7.80 -13.98
CA GLU A 73 24.64 8.81 -13.49
C GLU A 73 24.02 9.67 -12.38
N ASP A 74 24.82 10.07 -11.39
CA ASP A 74 24.37 10.90 -10.25
C ASP A 74 23.55 12.15 -10.68
N LYS A 75 24.04 12.90 -11.67
CA LYS A 75 23.38 14.11 -12.20
C LYS A 75 22.02 13.86 -12.89
N GLN A 76 21.66 12.60 -13.15
CA GLN A 76 20.39 12.21 -13.78
C GLN A 76 19.35 11.73 -12.76
N LEU A 77 19.73 11.66 -11.48
CA LEU A 77 18.88 11.18 -10.40
C LEU A 77 18.28 12.33 -9.61
N GLY A 78 17.00 12.20 -9.32
CA GLY A 78 16.30 13.01 -8.33
C GLY A 78 15.59 12.12 -7.32
N PHE A 79 15.33 12.62 -6.11
CA PHE A 79 14.53 11.89 -5.14
C PHE A 79 13.13 11.60 -5.70
N GLY A 80 12.73 10.33 -5.65
CA GLY A 80 11.44 9.88 -6.16
C GLY A 80 10.29 10.17 -5.19
N ALA A 81 9.06 10.00 -5.65
CA ALA A 81 7.89 10.06 -4.75
C ALA A 81 8.02 9.08 -3.57
N THR A 82 7.46 9.47 -2.42
CA THR A 82 7.52 8.76 -1.13
C THR A 82 8.92 8.57 -0.55
N CYS A 83 9.94 9.24 -1.11
CA CYS A 83 11.27 9.23 -0.54
C CYS A 83 11.29 10.04 0.77
N PRO A 84 11.70 9.45 1.91
CA PRO A 84 11.79 10.15 3.19
C PRO A 84 12.99 11.09 3.19
N VAL A 85 12.75 12.35 3.53
CA VAL A 85 13.76 13.42 3.44
C VAL A 85 13.74 14.35 4.66
N THR A 86 14.87 15.01 4.88
CA THR A 86 14.96 16.24 5.67
C THR A 86 15.16 17.42 4.73
N ILE A 87 14.52 18.55 5.04
CA ILE A 87 14.52 19.77 4.24
C ILE A 87 15.10 20.89 5.10
N SER A 88 16.25 21.44 4.70
CA SER A 88 16.86 22.57 5.41
C SER A 88 16.08 23.86 5.20
N SER A 89 16.14 24.76 6.19
CA SER A 89 15.57 26.11 6.07
C SER A 89 16.28 26.90 4.97
N ALA A 90 15.55 27.76 4.25
CA ALA A 90 16.13 28.64 3.24
C ALA A 90 17.16 29.63 3.82
N HIS A 91 17.15 29.85 5.14
CA HIS A 91 18.04 30.78 5.83
C HIS A 91 19.36 30.16 6.34
N ASN A 92 19.78 28.98 5.84
CA ASN A 92 21.02 28.29 6.25
C ASN A 92 21.18 28.08 7.76
N ASP A 93 20.07 28.09 8.51
CA ASP A 93 20.07 27.75 9.92
C ASP A 93 19.91 26.24 10.04
N ASP A 94 21.04 25.53 10.15
CA ASP A 94 21.13 24.07 10.22
C ASP A 94 20.32 23.48 11.41
N SER A 95 19.92 24.31 12.37
CA SER A 95 19.17 23.89 13.55
C SER A 95 17.72 23.49 13.28
N ASN A 96 17.14 23.86 12.13
CA ASN A 96 15.71 23.72 11.85
C ASN A 96 15.40 22.93 10.57
N ALA A 97 15.98 21.73 10.44
CA ALA A 97 15.59 20.81 9.37
C ALA A 97 14.19 20.26 9.62
N SER A 98 13.31 20.37 8.61
CA SER A 98 11.96 19.81 8.67
C SER A 98 11.93 18.42 8.04
N GLU A 99 11.23 17.48 8.66
CA GLU A 99 11.08 16.13 8.11
C GLU A 99 9.89 16.05 7.13
N GLY A 100 10.02 15.25 6.08
CA GLY A 100 8.93 15.10 5.11
C GLY A 100 9.14 13.95 4.13
N GLU A 101 8.28 13.93 3.12
CA GLU A 101 8.34 13.01 2.00
C GLU A 101 8.25 13.77 0.68
N ILE A 102 9.00 13.32 -0.32
CA ILE A 102 8.91 13.87 -1.67
C ILE A 102 7.59 13.45 -2.32
N VAL A 103 6.90 14.44 -2.89
CA VAL A 103 5.66 14.24 -3.66
C VAL A 103 5.97 14.29 -5.15
N MET A 104 6.84 15.23 -5.56
CA MET A 104 7.20 15.46 -6.95
C MET A 104 8.62 16.01 -7.06
N CYS A 105 9.34 15.58 -8.10
CA CYS A 105 10.63 16.09 -8.54
C CYS A 105 10.53 16.53 -9.99
N ALA A 106 11.09 17.69 -10.31
CA ALA A 106 11.20 18.21 -11.67
C ALA A 106 12.60 18.77 -11.90
N GLN A 107 13.14 18.57 -13.11
CA GLN A 107 14.38 19.19 -13.53
C GLN A 107 14.13 20.66 -13.87
N SER A 108 15.00 21.56 -13.40
CA SER A 108 14.90 22.99 -13.67
C SER A 108 15.15 23.24 -15.16
N LEU A 109 14.22 23.93 -15.81
CA LEU A 109 14.31 24.33 -17.22
C LEU A 109 15.22 25.56 -17.45
N SER A 110 15.85 26.08 -16.39
CA SER A 110 16.74 27.23 -16.51
C SER A 110 18.00 26.87 -17.30
N SER A 111 18.24 27.61 -18.39
CA SER A 111 19.27 27.32 -19.40
C SER A 111 20.70 27.34 -18.88
N SER A 112 20.96 27.84 -17.67
CA SER A 112 22.31 27.92 -17.10
C SER A 112 22.72 26.67 -16.32
N ASN A 113 21.80 25.87 -15.79
CA ASN A 113 22.11 24.74 -14.92
C ASN A 113 21.12 23.58 -15.12
N SER A 114 21.28 22.81 -16.18
CA SER A 114 20.42 21.66 -16.48
C SER A 114 20.49 20.55 -15.41
N SER A 115 21.39 20.60 -14.43
CA SER A 115 21.51 19.60 -13.36
C SER A 115 20.69 19.93 -12.10
N LYS A 116 20.04 21.09 -12.03
CA LYS A 116 19.28 21.47 -10.82
C LYS A 116 17.91 20.81 -10.80
N PHE A 117 17.59 20.18 -9.67
CA PHE A 117 16.26 19.62 -9.40
C PHE A 117 15.47 20.52 -8.45
N MET A 118 14.17 20.62 -8.72
CA MET A 118 13.19 21.31 -7.89
C MET A 118 12.20 20.30 -7.34
N TYR A 119 11.91 20.38 -6.05
CA TYR A 119 11.06 19.43 -5.35
C TYR A 119 9.77 20.07 -4.85
N SER A 120 8.73 19.24 -4.77
CA SER A 120 7.57 19.47 -3.91
C SER A 120 7.52 18.37 -2.85
N ALA A 121 7.41 18.77 -1.59
CA ALA A 121 7.44 17.86 -0.46
C ALA A 121 6.24 18.06 0.47
N MET A 122 5.82 16.97 1.09
CA MET A 122 4.89 16.93 2.20
C MET A 122 5.68 16.94 3.50
N ILE A 123 5.69 18.07 4.19
CA ILE A 123 6.42 18.30 5.43
C ILE A 123 5.53 17.89 6.61
N PHE A 124 6.06 17.07 7.50
CA PHE A 124 5.39 16.63 8.72
C PHE A 124 5.50 17.70 9.80
N LEU A 125 4.36 18.11 10.34
CA LEU A 125 4.27 19.01 11.49
C LEU A 125 3.86 18.18 12.72
N GLU A 126 3.95 18.79 13.91
CA GLU A 126 3.53 18.11 15.14
C GLU A 126 2.09 17.55 15.05
N GLY A 127 1.94 16.28 15.45
CA GLY A 127 0.68 15.56 15.43
C GLY A 127 0.34 14.97 14.06
N SER A 128 -0.89 15.18 13.60
CA SER A 128 -1.40 14.64 12.33
C SER A 128 -1.45 15.68 11.21
N ARG A 129 -0.70 16.78 11.36
CA ARG A 129 -0.72 17.92 10.44
C ARG A 129 0.42 17.79 9.44
N VAL A 130 0.15 18.20 8.20
CA VAL A 130 1.14 18.24 7.12
C VAL A 130 1.06 19.57 6.39
N ARG A 131 2.19 20.06 5.87
CA ARG A 131 2.28 21.23 5.00
C ARG A 131 2.90 20.82 3.67
N TYR A 132 2.34 21.29 2.57
CA TYR A 132 2.98 21.12 1.26
C TYR A 132 3.84 22.35 0.95
N GLU A 133 5.07 22.11 0.53
CA GLU A 133 6.00 23.14 0.08
C GLU A 133 6.53 22.74 -1.29
N SER A 134 6.44 23.66 -2.25
CA SER A 134 6.89 23.49 -3.64
C SER A 134 8.01 24.45 -3.95
N GLY A 135 8.84 24.10 -4.93
CA GLY A 135 9.97 24.94 -5.32
C GLY A 135 11.15 24.82 -4.36
N ILE A 136 11.30 23.67 -3.69
CA ILE A 136 12.44 23.39 -2.82
C ILE A 136 13.64 23.06 -3.71
N ASP A 137 14.73 23.82 -3.57
CA ASP A 137 16.00 23.52 -4.25
C ASP A 137 16.54 22.17 -3.79
N GLY A 138 17.02 21.34 -4.72
CA GLY A 138 17.59 20.04 -4.41
C GLY A 138 18.75 20.06 -3.42
N GLU A 139 19.50 21.16 -3.34
CA GLU A 139 20.58 21.32 -2.35
C GLU A 139 20.04 21.36 -0.90
N ARG A 140 18.75 21.68 -0.72
CA ARG A 140 18.08 21.71 0.59
C ARG A 140 17.51 20.36 1.02
N VAL A 141 17.47 19.38 0.11
CA VAL A 141 16.84 18.08 0.34
C VAL A 141 17.90 17.04 0.62
N LYS A 142 17.82 16.37 1.77
CA LYS A 142 18.71 15.25 2.13
C LYS A 142 17.88 14.02 2.45
N TYR A 143 18.37 12.84 2.07
CA TYR A 143 17.73 11.58 2.44
C TYR A 143 17.70 11.41 3.95
N ARG A 144 16.57 10.95 4.49
CA ARG A 144 16.43 10.57 5.90
C ARG A 144 16.36 9.05 5.99
N ALA A 145 17.38 8.44 6.56
CA ALA A 145 17.36 7.02 6.85
C ALA A 145 16.20 6.69 7.79
N LEU A 146 15.35 5.73 7.38
CA LEU A 146 14.38 5.14 8.30
C LEU A 146 15.13 4.10 9.12
N ASP A 147 15.05 4.19 10.45
CA ASP A 147 15.69 3.24 11.38
C ASP A 147 15.30 1.77 11.09
N SER A 148 14.20 1.55 10.37
CA SER A 148 13.73 0.24 9.93
C SER A 148 14.62 -0.42 8.86
N ALA A 149 15.42 0.34 8.11
CA ALA A 149 16.20 -0.16 6.97
C ALA A 149 17.58 -0.73 7.37
N VAL A 150 18.08 -0.41 8.57
CA VAL A 150 19.38 -0.91 9.06
C VAL A 150 19.39 -2.45 9.16
N ASN A 151 18.22 -3.08 9.33
CA ASN A 151 18.10 -4.54 9.42
C ASN A 151 18.18 -5.27 8.06
N LEU A 152 18.18 -4.58 6.92
CA LEU A 152 18.27 -5.22 5.59
C LEU A 152 19.71 -5.33 5.07
N ALA A 153 20.65 -4.53 5.57
CA ALA A 153 22.03 -4.53 5.11
C ALA A 153 22.87 -5.67 5.71
N ASP A 154 22.55 -6.13 6.93
CA ASP A 154 23.34 -7.16 7.63
C ASP A 154 23.12 -8.59 7.12
N ASN A 155 22.13 -8.83 6.24
CA ASN A 155 21.85 -10.18 5.72
C ASN A 155 22.54 -10.52 4.38
N ASN A 156 23.31 -9.60 3.80
CA ASN A 156 24.18 -9.88 2.64
C ASN A 156 25.63 -9.95 3.11
N ASN A 157 25.97 -11.01 3.84
CA ASN A 157 27.37 -11.34 4.11
C ASN A 157 27.99 -11.92 2.83
N ASP A 158 28.96 -11.20 2.28
CA ASP A 158 29.63 -11.47 1.01
C ASP A 158 30.22 -12.88 0.93
N GLN A 159 29.63 -13.71 0.06
CA GLN A 159 30.36 -14.79 -0.60
C GLN A 159 30.92 -14.20 -1.91
N PRO A 160 32.25 -14.16 -2.11
CA PRO A 160 32.83 -13.60 -3.34
C PRO A 160 32.30 -14.38 -4.54
N CYS A 161 31.66 -13.66 -5.46
CA CYS A 161 31.15 -14.19 -6.73
C CYS A 161 32.30 -14.86 -7.49
N GLN A 162 32.30 -16.19 -7.55
CA GLN A 162 33.14 -16.94 -8.47
C GLN A 162 32.54 -16.85 -9.88
N GLU A 163 33.37 -16.45 -10.83
CA GLU A 163 33.08 -16.45 -12.26
C GLU A 163 32.79 -17.88 -12.73
N GLU A 164 31.59 -18.16 -13.24
CA GLU A 164 31.33 -19.37 -14.00
C GLU A 164 31.83 -19.22 -15.45
N PRO A 165 32.47 -20.26 -16.01
CA PRO A 165 33.03 -20.20 -17.35
C PRO A 165 31.95 -20.25 -18.43
N THR A 166 32.07 -19.34 -19.38
CA THR A 166 31.27 -19.25 -20.61
C THR A 166 31.46 -20.51 -21.46
N VAL A 167 30.42 -21.35 -21.56
CA VAL A 167 30.40 -22.47 -22.51
C VAL A 167 30.07 -21.95 -23.91
N VAL A 168 31.09 -21.96 -24.77
CA VAL A 168 30.98 -21.76 -26.21
C VAL A 168 30.25 -22.95 -26.83
N SER A 169 29.18 -22.72 -27.57
CA SER A 169 28.62 -23.71 -28.49
C SER A 169 28.22 -23.04 -29.80
N ALA A 170 28.86 -23.52 -30.86
CA ALA A 170 28.74 -23.10 -32.25
C ALA A 170 27.60 -23.90 -32.96
N PRO A 171 27.37 -23.78 -34.30
CA PRO A 171 26.07 -23.32 -34.82
C PRO A 171 25.34 -24.36 -35.69
N ALA A 172 24.17 -23.93 -36.21
CA ALA A 172 23.33 -24.48 -37.30
C ALA A 172 21.95 -24.98 -36.82
N LYS A 173 20.82 -24.82 -37.52
CA LYS A 173 20.54 -24.62 -38.95
C LYS A 173 19.30 -23.73 -39.16
N LYS A 174 19.28 -23.11 -40.35
CA LYS A 174 18.15 -22.50 -41.06
C LYS A 174 16.88 -23.35 -41.02
N GLN A 175 15.72 -22.71 -40.82
CA GLN A 175 14.52 -22.98 -41.61
C GLN A 175 13.65 -21.71 -41.67
N SER A 176 13.45 -21.25 -42.91
CA SER A 176 12.62 -20.13 -43.32
C SER A 176 11.22 -20.61 -43.67
N GLY A 177 10.19 -19.92 -43.19
CA GLY A 177 8.81 -20.05 -43.67
C GLY A 177 8.07 -18.71 -43.50
N PRO A 178 7.36 -18.20 -44.51
CA PRO A 178 6.77 -16.85 -44.47
C PRO A 178 5.39 -16.89 -43.83
N ILE A 179 5.10 -15.98 -42.90
CA ILE A 179 3.74 -15.72 -42.43
C ILE A 179 3.39 -14.26 -42.72
N ALA A 180 2.23 -14.12 -43.36
CA ALA A 180 1.69 -12.92 -43.97
C ALA A 180 1.47 -11.78 -42.98
N ALA A 181 1.86 -10.58 -43.40
CA ALA A 181 1.53 -9.33 -42.75
C ALA A 181 0.03 -9.05 -42.88
N THR A 182 -0.65 -8.90 -41.75
CA THR A 182 -2.01 -8.36 -41.69
C THR A 182 -1.96 -7.04 -40.93
N THR A 183 -2.16 -5.96 -41.67
CA THR A 183 -2.22 -4.58 -41.19
C THR A 183 -3.52 -4.34 -40.42
N PRO A 184 -3.51 -3.77 -39.19
CA PRO A 184 -4.71 -3.22 -38.59
C PRO A 184 -4.91 -1.76 -39.02
N PRO A 185 -6.17 -1.31 -39.20
CA PRO A 185 -6.48 0.04 -39.65
C PRO A 185 -6.32 1.09 -38.53
N SER A 186 -5.74 2.21 -38.93
CA SER A 186 -5.68 3.49 -38.24
C SER A 186 -7.08 4.00 -37.88
N MET A 187 -7.31 4.32 -36.60
CA MET A 187 -8.49 5.07 -36.14
C MET A 187 -8.03 6.43 -35.64
N ALA A 188 -8.59 7.45 -36.29
CA ALA A 188 -8.36 8.86 -36.09
C ALA A 188 -8.72 9.33 -34.67
N GLY A 189 -7.98 10.34 -34.22
CA GLY A 189 -8.04 10.89 -32.88
C GLY A 189 -9.34 11.61 -32.53
N ASN A 190 -9.59 11.68 -31.23
CA ASN A 190 -10.43 12.69 -30.60
C ASN A 190 -9.62 13.31 -29.45
N GLN A 191 -9.16 14.55 -29.67
CA GLN A 191 -8.58 15.40 -28.65
C GLN A 191 -9.62 15.71 -27.58
N CYS A 192 -9.38 15.26 -26.35
CA CYS A 192 -10.15 15.68 -25.19
C CYS A 192 -9.37 16.83 -24.51
N GLN A 193 -9.86 18.06 -24.65
CA GLN A 193 -9.32 19.23 -23.99
C GLN A 193 -9.71 19.21 -22.50
N CYS A 194 -8.74 18.99 -21.62
CA CYS A 194 -8.92 19.21 -20.18
C CYS A 194 -8.75 20.70 -19.87
N VAL A 195 -9.87 21.33 -19.52
CA VAL A 195 -9.96 22.68 -18.97
C VAL A 195 -9.36 22.68 -17.56
N VAL A 196 -8.33 23.48 -17.34
CA VAL A 196 -7.73 23.74 -16.02
C VAL A 196 -8.59 24.77 -15.27
N PRO A 197 -9.05 24.52 -14.04
CA PRO A 197 -9.72 25.55 -13.25
C PRO A 197 -8.73 26.53 -12.64
N THR A 198 -9.05 27.80 -12.83
CA THR A 198 -8.39 29.01 -12.40
C THR A 198 -8.32 29.16 -10.87
N SER A 199 -7.13 29.53 -10.38
CA SER A 199 -6.80 30.32 -9.18
C SER A 199 -7.88 30.49 -8.10
N ILE A 200 -7.65 29.87 -6.94
CA ILE A 200 -8.33 30.20 -5.68
C ILE A 200 -7.60 31.40 -5.06
N ARG A 201 -8.32 32.52 -4.92
CA ARG A 201 -7.88 33.72 -4.20
C ARG A 201 -7.82 33.44 -2.69
N VAL A 202 -6.66 33.68 -2.10
CA VAL A 202 -6.44 33.72 -0.65
C VAL A 202 -7.05 35.02 -0.11
N GLY A 203 -8.02 34.88 0.78
CA GLY A 203 -8.68 35.99 1.47
C GLY A 203 -7.85 36.50 2.64
N HIS A 204 -7.85 37.83 2.76
CA HIS A 204 -7.28 38.65 3.82
C HIS A 204 -7.55 38.14 5.24
N GLU A 205 -6.49 38.10 6.05
CA GLU A 205 -6.56 37.97 7.50
C GLU A 205 -7.11 39.27 8.13
N VAL A 206 -8.03 39.11 9.08
CA VAL A 206 -8.47 40.18 9.99
C VAL A 206 -8.04 39.76 11.38
N ASP A 207 -7.04 40.47 11.90
CA ASP A 207 -6.61 40.42 13.29
C ASP A 207 -7.77 40.79 14.21
N ASN A 208 -8.10 39.91 15.15
CA ASN A 208 -8.83 40.27 16.35
C ASN A 208 -8.18 39.55 17.55
N SER A 209 -7.31 40.31 18.21
CA SER A 209 -6.78 40.07 19.54
C SER A 209 -7.92 40.13 20.56
N VAL A 210 -8.13 39.03 21.30
CA VAL A 210 -8.88 39.06 22.56
C VAL A 210 -8.17 38.16 23.57
N ASP A 211 -7.61 38.81 24.58
CA ASP A 211 -7.11 38.21 25.81
C ASP A 211 -8.20 37.38 26.49
N SER A 212 -7.87 36.15 26.87
CA SER A 212 -8.67 35.36 27.80
C SER A 212 -7.78 34.45 28.63
N SER A 213 -7.32 35.01 29.74
CA SER A 213 -6.80 34.29 30.89
C SER A 213 -7.83 33.27 31.39
N SER A 214 -7.50 31.99 31.33
CA SER A 214 -8.31 30.90 31.89
C SER A 214 -7.43 29.90 32.59
N ARG A 215 -7.55 29.90 33.94
CA ARG A 215 -6.95 28.93 34.86
C ARG A 215 -7.29 27.50 34.44
N LYS A 216 -6.29 26.74 33.99
CA LYS A 216 -6.38 25.29 33.78
C LYS A 216 -6.50 24.59 35.14
N ARG A 217 -7.70 24.16 35.51
CA ARG A 217 -7.88 23.06 36.48
C ARG A 217 -7.55 21.74 35.78
N PRO A 218 -6.78 20.83 36.39
CA PRO A 218 -6.56 19.50 35.86
C PRO A 218 -7.89 18.76 35.79
N ARG A 219 -8.38 18.53 34.57
CA ARG A 219 -9.64 17.85 34.32
C ARG A 219 -9.38 16.35 34.40
N ASN A 220 -10.02 15.70 35.36
CA ASN A 220 -9.89 14.29 35.67
C ASN A 220 -10.28 13.44 34.44
N GLU A 221 -9.32 12.78 33.79
CA GLU A 221 -9.56 12.00 32.56
C GLU A 221 -10.48 10.79 32.80
N GLU A 222 -10.57 10.30 34.03
CA GLU A 222 -11.41 9.15 34.40
C GLU A 222 -12.92 9.42 34.25
N GLU A 223 -13.39 10.63 34.51
CA GLU A 223 -14.83 10.96 34.35
C GLU A 223 -15.28 10.90 32.89
N SER A 224 -14.37 11.14 31.94
CA SER A 224 -14.69 11.07 30.51
C SER A 224 -14.91 9.64 30.01
N LYS A 225 -14.26 8.64 30.63
CA LYS A 225 -14.41 7.22 30.29
C LYS A 225 -15.77 6.66 30.71
N VAL A 226 -16.25 7.02 31.90
CA VAL A 226 -17.53 6.51 32.47
C VAL A 226 -18.76 7.08 31.74
N LYS A 227 -18.68 8.34 31.28
CA LYS A 227 -19.81 8.99 30.58
C LYS A 227 -20.06 8.42 29.18
N LEU A 228 -19.01 7.89 28.52
CA LEU A 228 -19.14 7.29 27.19
C LEU A 228 -19.82 5.91 27.25
N GLU A 229 -19.42 5.05 28.19
CA GLU A 229 -20.04 3.72 28.34
C GLU A 229 -21.53 3.84 28.72
N SER A 230 -21.91 4.84 29.51
CA SER A 230 -23.32 5.09 29.87
C SER A 230 -24.15 5.67 28.72
N THR A 231 -23.58 6.48 27.82
CA THR A 231 -24.31 7.00 26.66
C THR A 231 -24.55 5.94 25.58
N LEU A 232 -23.63 5.00 25.41
CA LEU A 232 -23.83 3.84 24.51
C LEU A 232 -24.87 2.85 25.05
N ARG A 233 -25.05 2.78 26.37
CA ARG A 233 -26.02 1.88 27.03
C ARG A 233 -27.45 2.43 27.08
N LYS A 234 -27.70 3.68 26.69
CA LYS A 234 -29.08 4.14 26.45
C LYS A 234 -29.63 3.27 25.34
N LYS A 235 -30.48 2.29 25.71
CA LYS A 235 -31.09 1.28 24.83
C LYS A 235 -31.63 1.96 23.57
N ASN A 236 -30.80 2.02 22.53
CA ASN A 236 -31.29 2.27 21.19
C ASN A 236 -32.25 1.12 20.94
N LYS A 237 -33.56 1.39 20.94
CA LYS A 237 -34.57 0.46 20.46
C LYS A 237 -34.26 0.23 18.98
N TYR A 238 -33.33 -0.69 18.71
CA TYR A 238 -33.11 -1.18 17.37
C TYR A 238 -34.39 -1.88 16.95
N PRO A 239 -34.83 -1.71 15.70
CA PRO A 239 -35.94 -2.49 15.20
C PRO A 239 -35.62 -3.96 15.42
N GLU A 240 -36.57 -4.71 15.97
CA GLU A 240 -36.48 -6.17 16.19
C GLU A 240 -36.38 -6.97 14.86
N LYS A 241 -36.24 -6.25 13.74
CA LYS A 241 -36.04 -6.80 12.41
C LYS A 241 -34.65 -7.41 12.31
N GLN A 242 -34.55 -8.56 11.65
CA GLN A 242 -33.28 -9.15 11.29
C GLN A 242 -32.46 -8.21 10.38
N PRO A 243 -31.13 -8.14 10.58
CA PRO A 243 -30.26 -7.36 9.70
C PRO A 243 -30.24 -7.93 8.29
N ASP A 244 -30.07 -7.06 7.30
CA ASP A 244 -29.92 -7.49 5.90
C ASP A 244 -28.50 -8.00 5.62
N LEU A 245 -27.53 -7.53 6.41
CA LEU A 245 -26.15 -7.95 6.39
C LEU A 245 -25.57 -7.90 7.82
N GLU A 246 -24.86 -8.96 8.20
CA GLU A 246 -24.15 -9.07 9.48
C GLU A 246 -22.65 -9.27 9.21
N ILE A 247 -21.82 -8.39 9.77
CA ILE A 247 -20.37 -8.46 9.70
C ILE A 247 -19.85 -8.81 11.09
N LYS A 248 -19.17 -9.96 11.21
CA LYS A 248 -18.42 -10.33 12.41
C LYS A 248 -17.00 -9.82 12.29
N VAL A 249 -16.57 -9.04 13.28
CA VAL A 249 -15.22 -8.47 13.31
C VAL A 249 -14.22 -9.58 13.69
N PRO A 250 -13.09 -9.73 12.97
CA PRO A 250 -12.08 -10.73 13.30
C PRO A 250 -11.61 -10.66 14.75
N LEU A 251 -11.47 -11.81 15.41
CA LEU A 251 -11.02 -11.86 16.81
C LEU A 251 -9.58 -11.36 16.99
N TRP A 252 -8.72 -11.62 16.01
CA TRP A 252 -7.32 -11.15 16.04
C TRP A 252 -7.21 -9.62 15.95
N LEU A 253 -8.26 -8.92 15.49
CA LEU A 253 -8.34 -7.46 15.47
C LEU A 253 -8.84 -6.87 16.81
N GLN A 254 -9.35 -7.72 17.71
CA GLN A 254 -9.92 -7.34 19.01
C GLN A 254 -9.45 -8.31 20.12
N LYS A 255 -8.13 -8.55 20.17
CA LYS A 255 -7.49 -9.52 21.08
C LYS A 255 -7.94 -9.30 22.53
N ASP A 256 -7.97 -8.04 22.94
CA ASP A 256 -8.37 -7.57 24.25
C ASP A 256 -9.41 -6.43 24.19
N ARG A 257 -9.96 -6.07 25.36
CA ARG A 257 -11.01 -5.05 25.49
C ARG A 257 -10.53 -3.64 25.16
N GLU A 258 -9.25 -3.34 25.34
CA GLU A 258 -8.68 -2.05 24.98
C GLU A 258 -8.57 -1.90 23.47
N THR A 259 -8.04 -2.91 22.78
CA THR A 259 -7.96 -2.97 21.32
C THR A 259 -9.36 -2.91 20.71
N GLN A 260 -10.33 -3.65 21.26
CA GLN A 260 -11.74 -3.56 20.85
C GLN A 260 -12.30 -2.14 21.00
N ARG A 261 -11.99 -1.45 22.11
CA ARG A 261 -12.42 -0.06 22.35
C ARG A 261 -11.77 0.91 21.35
N LYS A 262 -10.46 0.77 21.09
CA LYS A 262 -9.74 1.57 20.08
C LYS A 262 -10.36 1.38 18.70
N LEU A 263 -10.65 0.13 18.33
CA LEU A 263 -11.31 -0.22 17.09
C LEU A 263 -12.71 0.40 16.99
N LEU A 264 -13.52 0.32 18.05
CA LEU A 264 -14.83 0.96 18.11
C LEU A 264 -14.72 2.47 17.91
N HIS A 265 -13.77 3.14 18.56
CA HIS A 265 -13.56 4.57 18.39
C HIS A 265 -13.16 4.95 16.96
N HIS A 266 -12.29 4.15 16.34
CA HIS A 266 -11.91 4.32 14.95
C HIS A 266 -13.09 4.15 14.00
N LEU A 267 -13.89 3.09 14.20
CA LEU A 267 -15.11 2.85 13.45
C LEU A 267 -16.12 4.00 13.56
N LEU A 268 -16.34 4.52 14.78
CA LEU A 268 -17.23 5.65 14.98
C LEU A 268 -16.68 6.93 14.33
N GLY A 269 -15.37 7.13 14.36
CA GLY A 269 -14.70 8.34 13.91
C GLY A 269 -15.03 9.56 14.78
N ARG A 270 -14.13 10.55 14.79
CA ARG A 270 -14.38 11.86 15.41
C ARG A 270 -14.52 12.91 14.32
N SER A 271 -15.56 13.73 14.42
CA SER A 271 -15.68 14.94 13.62
C SER A 271 -14.73 16.04 14.12
N SER A 272 -14.54 17.09 13.33
CA SER A 272 -13.83 18.31 13.77
C SER A 272 -14.41 18.92 15.04
N SER A 273 -15.72 18.75 15.26
CA SER A 273 -16.41 19.18 16.49
C SER A 273 -16.18 18.27 17.71
N GLY A 274 -15.38 17.21 17.58
CA GLY A 274 -15.16 16.20 18.61
C GLY A 274 -16.30 15.20 18.80
N ARG A 275 -17.44 15.36 18.11
CA ARG A 275 -18.56 14.42 18.16
C ARG A 275 -18.17 13.09 17.50
N LEU A 276 -18.46 12.00 18.20
CA LEU A 276 -18.29 10.62 17.71
C LEU A 276 -19.40 10.24 16.73
N GLY A 277 -19.12 9.26 15.87
CA GLY A 277 -20.11 8.68 14.94
C GLY A 277 -20.10 9.33 13.55
N HIS A 278 -19.10 10.15 13.24
CA HIS A 278 -18.95 10.77 11.92
C HIS A 278 -18.89 9.73 10.79
N ASN A 279 -18.10 8.67 10.97
CA ASN A 279 -17.94 7.61 9.99
C ASN A 279 -19.24 6.82 9.79
N MET A 280 -19.95 6.49 10.87
CA MET A 280 -21.24 5.80 10.81
C MET A 280 -22.30 6.64 10.09
N LYS A 281 -22.34 7.95 10.36
CA LYS A 281 -23.22 8.88 9.65
C LYS A 281 -22.88 8.92 8.16
N ARG A 282 -21.60 9.06 7.81
CA ARG A 282 -21.13 9.07 6.41
C ARG A 282 -21.55 7.81 5.67
N ILE A 283 -21.28 6.63 6.24
CA ILE A 283 -21.68 5.37 5.60
C ILE A 283 -23.20 5.30 5.47
N ASN A 284 -23.94 5.72 6.49
CA ASN A 284 -25.40 5.72 6.45
C ASN A 284 -25.99 6.61 5.35
N ASP A 285 -25.36 7.75 5.10
CA ASP A 285 -25.81 8.72 4.09
C ASP A 285 -25.40 8.26 2.68
N GLU A 286 -24.20 7.71 2.50
CA GLU A 286 -23.69 7.28 1.19
C GLU A 286 -24.20 5.92 0.71
N SER A 287 -24.36 4.96 1.63
CA SER A 287 -24.78 3.59 1.29
C SER A 287 -26.30 3.39 1.34
N GLN A 288 -27.06 4.39 1.80
CA GLN A 288 -28.49 4.26 2.09
C GLN A 288 -28.82 3.11 3.06
N CYS A 289 -27.86 2.71 3.89
CA CYS A 289 -28.02 1.67 4.91
C CYS A 289 -27.92 2.25 6.32
N LYS A 290 -28.77 1.82 7.24
CA LYS A 290 -28.61 2.07 8.67
C LYS A 290 -27.62 1.07 9.25
N ILE A 291 -26.63 1.56 10.01
CA ILE A 291 -25.62 0.71 10.66
C ILE A 291 -25.81 0.73 12.18
N ALA A 292 -25.69 -0.44 12.79
CA ALA A 292 -25.63 -0.62 14.23
C ALA A 292 -24.41 -1.45 14.61
N VAL A 293 -23.65 -1.00 15.61
CA VAL A 293 -22.48 -1.73 16.13
C VAL A 293 -22.83 -2.32 17.49
N VAL A 294 -22.77 -3.64 17.59
CA VAL A 294 -22.94 -4.41 18.83
C VAL A 294 -21.54 -4.77 19.31
N TRP A 295 -21.05 -4.02 20.29
CA TRP A 295 -19.64 -4.04 20.73
C TRP A 295 -19.44 -4.79 22.06
N ASP A 296 -20.53 -5.08 22.76
CA ASP A 296 -20.57 -5.88 23.99
C ASP A 296 -20.48 -7.39 23.72
N GLU A 297 -20.73 -7.81 22.49
CA GLU A 297 -20.51 -9.18 22.02
C GLU A 297 -19.05 -9.43 21.61
N LYS A 298 -18.58 -10.67 21.78
CA LYS A 298 -17.25 -11.13 21.30
C LYS A 298 -17.44 -12.30 20.33
N PRO A 299 -17.16 -12.14 19.02
CA PRO A 299 -16.62 -10.93 18.39
C PRO A 299 -17.63 -9.78 18.34
N MET A 300 -17.14 -8.54 18.26
CA MET A 300 -17.96 -7.37 17.89
C MET A 300 -18.70 -7.64 16.58
N ILE A 301 -19.97 -7.25 16.51
CA ILE A 301 -20.84 -7.47 15.36
C ILE A 301 -21.33 -6.13 14.81
N ILE A 302 -21.25 -5.95 13.49
CA ILE A 302 -21.83 -4.80 12.78
C ILE A 302 -23.05 -5.29 12.00
N LYS A 303 -24.21 -4.73 12.34
CA LYS A 303 -25.51 -5.02 11.71
C LYS A 303 -25.85 -3.91 10.74
N VAL A 304 -26.14 -4.26 9.50
CA VAL A 304 -26.46 -3.34 8.40
C VAL A 304 -27.89 -3.59 7.93
N PHE A 305 -28.68 -2.53 7.85
CA PHE A 305 -30.09 -2.55 7.48
C PHE A 305 -30.32 -1.62 6.29
N ALA A 306 -30.84 -2.10 5.17
CA ALA A 306 -31.17 -1.23 4.04
C ALA A 306 -32.34 -0.30 4.42
N LYS A 307 -32.24 1.01 4.12
CA LYS A 307 -33.29 1.98 4.47
C LYS A 307 -34.56 1.80 3.62
N ASN A 308 -34.42 1.35 2.38
CA ASN A 308 -35.49 1.38 1.39
C ASN A 308 -36.36 0.10 1.40
N LYS A 309 -36.98 -0.18 2.54
CA LYS A 309 -38.00 -1.24 2.68
C LYS A 309 -39.40 -0.66 2.57
N ASN A 310 -39.71 0.03 1.48
CA ASN A 310 -41.11 0.14 1.05
C ASN A 310 -41.54 -1.26 0.57
N ASN A 311 -41.78 -2.15 1.56
CA ASN A 311 -42.26 -3.54 1.66
C ASN A 311 -42.28 -4.52 0.45
N VAL A 312 -41.79 -4.20 -0.75
CA VAL A 312 -41.99 -5.05 -1.94
C VAL A 312 -40.75 -5.14 -2.85
N ALA A 313 -39.67 -4.40 -2.57
CA ALA A 313 -38.48 -4.49 -3.41
C ALA A 313 -37.80 -5.87 -3.26
N PRO A 314 -37.56 -6.62 -4.35
CA PRO A 314 -36.83 -7.89 -4.29
C PRO A 314 -35.42 -7.67 -3.74
N ARG A 315 -34.91 -8.64 -2.95
CA ARG A 315 -33.57 -8.59 -2.33
C ARG A 315 -32.45 -8.26 -3.32
N SER A 316 -32.62 -8.61 -4.59
CA SER A 316 -31.67 -8.28 -5.67
C SER A 316 -31.36 -6.79 -5.80
N LYS A 317 -32.33 -5.91 -5.53
CA LYS A 317 -32.14 -4.46 -5.62
C LYS A 317 -31.34 -3.87 -4.45
N LEU A 318 -31.25 -4.58 -3.32
CA LEU A 318 -30.55 -4.12 -2.12
C LEU A 318 -29.05 -4.44 -2.15
N PHE A 319 -28.62 -5.38 -3.01
CA PHE A 319 -27.22 -5.81 -3.04
C PHE A 319 -26.20 -4.70 -3.31
N PRO A 320 -26.44 -3.72 -4.21
CA PRO A 320 -25.49 -2.63 -4.42
C PRO A 320 -25.28 -1.76 -3.18
N GLU A 321 -26.36 -1.44 -2.46
CA GLU A 321 -26.32 -0.63 -1.23
C GLU A 321 -25.58 -1.36 -0.10
N LEU A 322 -25.89 -2.64 0.11
CA LEU A 322 -25.23 -3.48 1.10
C LEU A 322 -23.76 -3.71 0.77
N LYS A 323 -23.44 -3.94 -0.51
CA LYS A 323 -22.05 -4.05 -0.99
C LYS A 323 -21.28 -2.77 -0.73
N ARG A 324 -21.87 -1.60 -1.04
CA ARG A 324 -21.26 -0.29 -0.76
C ARG A 324 -21.01 -0.09 0.74
N ALA A 325 -21.99 -0.40 1.59
CA ALA A 325 -21.82 -0.33 3.04
C ALA A 325 -20.69 -1.24 3.52
N ARG A 326 -20.63 -2.49 3.03
CA ARG A 326 -19.56 -3.44 3.35
C ARG A 326 -18.18 -2.90 2.98
N LEU A 327 -18.01 -2.42 1.75
CA LEU A 327 -16.73 -1.87 1.26
C LEU A 327 -16.28 -0.67 2.10
N MET A 328 -17.18 0.26 2.43
CA MET A 328 -16.83 1.40 3.29
C MET A 328 -16.44 0.96 4.71
N ILE A 329 -17.06 -0.09 5.26
CA ILE A 329 -16.68 -0.65 6.55
C ILE A 329 -15.32 -1.35 6.47
N GLN A 330 -15.05 -2.09 5.39
CA GLN A 330 -13.75 -2.71 5.11
C GLN A 330 -12.65 -1.65 5.01
N ASP A 331 -12.90 -0.53 4.35
CA ASP A 331 -11.95 0.59 4.25
C ASP A 331 -11.62 1.20 5.63
N LEU A 332 -12.62 1.32 6.51
CA LEU A 332 -12.37 1.77 7.89
C LEU A 332 -11.48 0.79 8.65
N PHE A 333 -11.75 -0.53 8.51
CA PHE A 333 -10.90 -1.54 9.13
C PHE A 333 -9.50 -1.57 8.55
N ALA A 334 -9.35 -1.43 7.23
CA ALA A 334 -8.04 -1.34 6.58
C ALA A 334 -7.26 -0.11 7.08
N GLY A 335 -7.93 1.03 7.26
CA GLY A 335 -7.32 2.22 7.87
C GLY A 335 -6.90 2.03 9.33
N PHE A 336 -7.57 1.16 10.09
CA PHE A 336 -7.16 0.79 11.45
C PHE A 336 -5.93 -0.13 11.45
N VAL A 337 -5.91 -1.09 10.53
CA VAL A 337 -4.78 -2.03 10.34
C VAL A 337 -3.54 -1.30 9.83
N GLY A 338 -3.71 -0.22 9.05
CA GLY A 338 -2.62 0.52 8.43
C GLY A 338 -2.05 -0.20 7.22
N ASN A 339 -0.82 0.12 6.82
CA ASN A 339 -0.10 -0.53 5.71
C ASN A 339 0.55 -1.85 6.16
N ASP A 340 -0.24 -2.74 6.75
CA ASP A 340 0.20 -4.05 7.23
C ASP A 340 -0.32 -5.18 6.33
N GLY A 341 0.43 -6.27 6.24
CA GLY A 341 0.05 -7.45 5.47
C GLY A 341 -1.26 -8.09 5.96
N SER A 342 -1.70 -7.84 7.20
CA SER A 342 -2.99 -8.32 7.73
C SER A 342 -4.22 -7.83 6.95
N ARG A 343 -4.09 -6.82 6.09
CA ARG A 343 -5.20 -6.30 5.27
C ARG A 343 -5.85 -7.37 4.40
N GLY A 344 -5.06 -8.27 3.78
CA GLY A 344 -5.59 -9.34 2.94
C GLY A 344 -6.52 -10.27 3.71
N ARG A 345 -6.05 -10.77 4.86
CA ARG A 345 -6.83 -11.60 5.79
C ARG A 345 -8.08 -10.89 6.31
N LEU A 346 -7.98 -9.60 6.64
CA LEU A 346 -9.11 -8.78 7.08
C LEU A 346 -10.23 -8.77 6.04
N VAL A 347 -9.91 -8.46 4.78
CA VAL A 347 -10.89 -8.40 3.70
C VAL A 347 -11.52 -9.77 3.47
N TYR A 348 -10.71 -10.83 3.42
CA TYR A 348 -11.19 -12.21 3.30
C TYR A 348 -12.16 -12.58 4.43
N GLU A 349 -11.79 -12.38 5.70
CA GLU A 349 -12.62 -12.77 6.84
C GLU A 349 -13.94 -11.98 6.91
N ILE A 350 -13.91 -10.68 6.59
CA ILE A 350 -15.14 -9.87 6.52
C ILE A 350 -16.05 -10.39 5.40
N SER A 351 -15.52 -10.62 4.21
CA SER A 351 -16.32 -11.15 3.11
C SER A 351 -16.86 -12.55 3.42
N ARG A 352 -16.05 -13.40 4.06
CA ARG A 352 -16.43 -14.74 4.49
C ARG A 352 -17.40 -14.76 5.67
N CYS A 353 -17.58 -13.68 6.44
CA CYS A 353 -18.58 -13.63 7.51
C CYS A 353 -19.93 -13.04 7.07
N CYS A 354 -19.93 -12.31 5.96
CA CYS A 354 -21.11 -11.66 5.36
C CYS A 354 -21.87 -12.55 4.35
N ALA A 355 -23.21 -12.62 4.42
CA ALA A 355 -24.00 -13.19 3.35
C ALA A 355 -24.05 -12.24 2.13
N GLY A 356 -24.09 -12.78 0.90
CA GLY A 356 -24.20 -11.97 -0.31
C GLY A 356 -23.69 -12.67 -1.57
N SER A 357 -23.82 -11.99 -2.72
CA SER A 357 -23.41 -12.50 -4.04
C SER A 357 -21.89 -12.65 -4.19
N HIS A 358 -21.11 -12.07 -3.28
CA HIS A 358 -19.66 -12.24 -3.23
C HIS A 358 -19.25 -13.62 -2.74
N ARG A 359 -20.15 -14.36 -2.07
CA ARG A 359 -19.89 -15.76 -1.77
C ARG A 359 -20.38 -16.62 -2.93
N PRO A 360 -19.52 -17.46 -3.53
CA PRO A 360 -20.03 -18.52 -4.36
C PRO A 360 -20.97 -19.41 -3.52
N ASN A 361 -21.97 -20.02 -4.16
CA ASN A 361 -22.89 -20.91 -3.47
C ASN A 361 -22.09 -21.92 -2.64
N ALA A 362 -22.50 -22.17 -1.39
CA ALA A 362 -21.70 -22.92 -0.41
C ALA A 362 -21.19 -24.29 -0.90
N ASN A 363 -21.89 -24.91 -1.86
CA ASN A 363 -21.52 -26.20 -2.45
C ASN A 363 -20.53 -26.10 -3.62
N LYS A 364 -20.07 -24.89 -3.99
CA LYS A 364 -19.24 -24.66 -5.18
C LYS A 364 -17.77 -24.37 -4.89
N SER A 365 -17.41 -23.93 -3.69
CA SER A 365 -16.01 -23.64 -3.35
C SER A 365 -15.52 -24.60 -2.27
N THR A 366 -14.44 -25.31 -2.57
CA THR A 366 -13.78 -26.20 -1.59
C THR A 366 -12.85 -25.43 -0.66
N SER A 367 -12.35 -24.26 -1.09
CA SER A 367 -11.42 -23.42 -0.32
C SER A 367 -12.10 -22.30 0.47
N ASN A 368 -13.44 -22.23 0.49
CA ASN A 368 -14.19 -21.09 1.03
C ASN A 368 -13.79 -19.74 0.40
N ALA A 369 -13.42 -19.73 -0.88
CA ALA A 369 -13.02 -18.50 -1.56
C ALA A 369 -14.20 -17.52 -1.64
N VAL A 370 -13.89 -16.24 -1.55
CA VAL A 370 -14.86 -15.14 -1.63
C VAL A 370 -14.44 -14.15 -2.70
N ARG A 371 -15.40 -13.49 -3.35
CA ARG A 371 -15.11 -12.47 -4.36
C ARG A 371 -15.00 -11.09 -3.72
N ASP A 372 -13.82 -10.49 -3.73
CA ASP A 372 -13.60 -9.15 -3.18
C ASP A 372 -12.41 -8.44 -3.82
N ILE A 373 -12.18 -7.19 -3.43
CA ILE A 373 -11.01 -6.41 -3.84
C ILE A 373 -9.79 -6.86 -3.04
N ASN A 374 -8.69 -7.18 -3.70
CA ASN A 374 -7.45 -7.54 -3.01
C ASN A 374 -6.75 -6.26 -2.48
N PRO A 375 -6.66 -6.04 -1.16
CA PRO A 375 -6.12 -4.81 -0.60
C PRO A 375 -4.59 -4.71 -0.66
N LEU A 376 -3.89 -5.76 -1.13
CA LEU A 376 -2.45 -5.76 -1.35
C LEU A 376 -2.08 -5.28 -2.76
N HIS A 377 -3.07 -5.10 -3.65
CA HIS A 377 -2.89 -4.55 -4.98
C HIS A 377 -3.45 -3.14 -5.08
N THR A 378 -2.87 -2.36 -5.99
CA THR A 378 -3.35 -1.01 -6.31
C THR A 378 -4.57 -1.06 -7.23
N ASP A 379 -4.68 -2.13 -8.03
CA ASP A 379 -5.85 -2.40 -8.84
C ASP A 379 -7.06 -2.69 -7.93
N ARG A 380 -8.15 -1.96 -8.14
CA ARG A 380 -9.41 -2.14 -7.41
C ARG A 380 -10.30 -3.22 -8.05
N SER A 381 -9.74 -4.06 -8.90
CA SER A 381 -10.44 -5.18 -9.50
C SER A 381 -10.84 -6.22 -8.46
N GLU A 382 -12.02 -6.81 -8.67
CA GLU A 382 -12.51 -7.89 -7.83
C GLU A 382 -11.97 -9.23 -8.32
N SER A 383 -11.42 -10.01 -7.41
CA SER A 383 -10.93 -11.38 -7.65
C SER A 383 -11.54 -12.33 -6.63
N TYR A 384 -11.49 -13.63 -6.92
CA TYR A 384 -11.69 -14.62 -5.87
C TYR A 384 -10.44 -14.67 -5.00
N ILE A 385 -10.63 -14.57 -3.69
CA ILE A 385 -9.57 -14.58 -2.69
C ILE A 385 -9.82 -15.70 -1.69
N SER A 386 -8.76 -16.38 -1.28
CA SER A 386 -8.75 -17.34 -0.18
C SER A 386 -7.50 -17.19 0.67
N VAL A 387 -7.58 -17.65 1.92
CA VAL A 387 -6.51 -17.56 2.91
C VAL A 387 -6.19 -18.96 3.41
N VAL A 388 -4.92 -19.33 3.33
CA VAL A 388 -4.38 -20.58 3.88
C VAL A 388 -3.46 -20.23 5.05
N ASP A 389 -3.77 -20.71 6.25
CA ASP A 389 -2.94 -20.47 7.42
C ASP A 389 -1.60 -21.20 7.30
N ILE A 390 -0.50 -20.53 7.67
CA ILE A 390 0.83 -21.13 7.73
C ILE A 390 1.10 -21.51 9.20
N PRO A 391 1.46 -22.77 9.51
CA PRO A 391 1.85 -23.17 10.86
C PRO A 391 3.04 -22.34 11.38
N ASN A 392 3.04 -21.97 12.66
CA ASN A 392 4.09 -21.13 13.23
C ASN A 392 5.47 -21.82 13.19
N GLU A 393 5.49 -23.15 13.30
CA GLU A 393 6.67 -24.00 13.19
C GLU A 393 7.35 -23.79 11.82
N PHE A 394 6.54 -23.68 10.77
CA PHE A 394 6.99 -23.44 9.41
C PHE A 394 7.74 -22.11 9.26
N VAL A 395 7.30 -21.09 9.99
CA VAL A 395 7.92 -19.77 9.97
C VAL A 395 9.23 -19.77 10.74
N ARG A 396 9.26 -20.41 11.92
CA ARG A 396 10.46 -20.49 12.78
C ARG A 396 11.62 -21.24 12.11
N GLU A 397 11.32 -22.24 11.29
CA GLU A 397 12.32 -23.04 10.58
C GLU A 397 12.81 -22.40 9.27
N GLY A 398 12.32 -21.22 8.90
CA GLY A 398 12.70 -20.55 7.63
C GLY A 398 12.18 -21.26 6.36
N LYS A 399 11.38 -22.32 6.52
CA LYS A 399 10.88 -23.17 5.42
C LYS A 399 9.91 -22.46 4.47
N HIS A 400 9.38 -21.31 4.87
CA HIS A 400 8.51 -20.46 4.03
C HIS A 400 9.12 -20.07 2.68
N HIS A 401 10.45 -20.00 2.56
CA HIS A 401 11.12 -19.78 1.28
C HIS A 401 10.91 -20.95 0.30
N GLN A 402 10.81 -22.18 0.82
CA GLN A 402 10.57 -23.37 0.01
C GLN A 402 9.16 -23.37 -0.59
N LEU A 403 8.15 -22.88 0.16
CA LEU A 403 6.81 -22.68 -0.38
C LEU A 403 6.82 -21.71 -1.56
N HIS A 404 7.53 -20.59 -1.43
CA HIS A 404 7.60 -19.59 -2.49
C HIS A 404 8.24 -20.18 -3.76
N MET A 405 9.42 -20.77 -3.63
CA MET A 405 10.18 -21.29 -4.77
C MET A 405 9.46 -22.42 -5.51
N THR A 406 8.75 -23.28 -4.78
CA THR A 406 8.11 -24.48 -5.36
C THR A 406 6.77 -24.15 -6.03
N LEU A 407 5.99 -23.22 -5.45
CA LEU A 407 4.58 -23.05 -5.82
C LEU A 407 4.30 -21.84 -6.72
N VAL A 408 5.11 -20.78 -6.70
CA VAL A 408 4.77 -19.54 -7.41
C VAL A 408 4.58 -19.77 -8.91
N GLY A 409 5.49 -20.53 -9.53
CA GLY A 409 5.37 -20.89 -10.95
C GLY A 409 4.08 -21.69 -11.23
N SER A 410 3.89 -22.77 -10.48
CA SER A 410 2.74 -23.67 -10.66
C SER A 410 1.38 -23.00 -10.41
N ILE A 411 1.29 -22.08 -9.44
CA ILE A 411 0.08 -21.30 -9.16
C ILE A 411 -0.17 -20.25 -10.25
N ARG A 412 0.89 -19.66 -10.81
CA ARG A 412 0.78 -18.73 -11.93
C ARG A 412 0.27 -19.42 -13.20
N ASP A 413 0.74 -20.65 -13.46
CA ASP A 413 0.35 -21.42 -14.64
C ASP A 413 -1.15 -21.76 -14.68
N ILE A 414 -1.81 -21.83 -13.53
CA ILE A 414 -3.26 -22.01 -13.42
C ILE A 414 -4.05 -20.70 -13.42
N GLY A 415 -3.39 -19.55 -13.62
CA GLY A 415 -4.04 -18.23 -13.68
C GLY A 415 -4.34 -17.60 -12.32
N CYS A 416 -3.69 -18.10 -11.27
CA CYS A 416 -3.76 -17.54 -9.92
C CYS A 416 -2.46 -16.79 -9.57
N LYS A 417 -2.53 -15.98 -8.52
CA LYS A 417 -1.38 -15.40 -7.86
C LYS A 417 -1.44 -15.75 -6.37
N MET A 418 -0.30 -15.74 -5.71
CA MET A 418 -0.25 -15.89 -4.26
C MET A 418 0.73 -14.92 -3.63
N ASN A 419 0.40 -14.44 -2.43
CA ASN A 419 1.29 -13.64 -1.61
C ASN A 419 1.49 -14.37 -0.29
N ILE A 420 2.75 -14.64 0.08
CA ILE A 420 3.08 -15.14 1.42
C ILE A 420 3.18 -13.93 2.34
N VAL A 421 2.38 -13.93 3.41
CA VAL A 421 2.30 -12.86 4.39
C VAL A 421 2.83 -13.37 5.72
N ALA A 422 4.09 -13.05 6.00
CA ALA A 422 4.82 -13.47 7.19
C ALA A 422 5.98 -12.49 7.46
N ASP A 423 6.54 -12.52 8.67
CA ASP A 423 7.72 -11.74 8.99
C ASP A 423 8.91 -12.18 8.12
N GLY A 424 9.64 -11.21 7.55
CA GLY A 424 10.75 -11.45 6.61
C GLY A 424 10.37 -11.46 5.13
N PHE A 425 9.10 -11.25 4.78
CA PHE A 425 8.65 -11.13 3.38
C PHE A 425 8.25 -9.72 2.99
N THR A 426 7.91 -9.53 1.70
CA THR A 426 7.33 -8.31 1.14
C THR A 426 6.16 -7.76 1.94
N HIS A 427 5.36 -8.64 2.54
CA HIS A 427 4.23 -8.28 3.39
C HIS A 427 4.39 -8.92 4.77
N THR A 428 4.71 -8.10 5.77
CA THR A 428 4.77 -8.52 7.18
C THR A 428 3.42 -8.37 7.86
N THR A 429 3.17 -9.15 8.92
CA THR A 429 1.90 -9.10 9.66
C THR A 429 2.15 -8.85 11.13
N LYS A 430 1.63 -7.74 11.65
CA LYS A 430 1.73 -7.41 13.09
C LYS A 430 0.54 -7.89 13.90
N LEU A 431 -0.61 -8.07 13.26
CA LEU A 431 -1.89 -8.24 13.95
C LEU A 431 -2.41 -9.68 13.88
N CYS A 432 -2.14 -10.40 12.79
CA CYS A 432 -2.62 -11.76 12.58
C CYS A 432 -1.49 -12.78 12.39
N ALA A 433 -1.83 -14.07 12.48
CA ALA A 433 -0.89 -15.15 12.23
C ALA A 433 -0.47 -15.19 10.75
N PRO A 434 0.74 -15.68 10.44
CA PRO A 434 1.24 -15.86 9.09
C PRO A 434 0.28 -16.66 8.21
N TYR A 435 0.17 -16.27 6.93
CA TYR A 435 -0.76 -16.90 6.00
C TYR A 435 -0.33 -16.73 4.54
N VAL A 436 -0.89 -17.55 3.65
CA VAL A 436 -0.82 -17.37 2.20
C VAL A 436 -2.14 -16.79 1.72
N LEU A 437 -2.10 -15.64 1.05
CA LEU A 437 -3.24 -15.08 0.33
C LEU A 437 -3.21 -15.58 -1.11
N VAL A 438 -4.17 -16.42 -1.48
CA VAL A 438 -4.32 -16.94 -2.85
C VAL A 438 -5.44 -16.18 -3.54
N TYR A 439 -5.22 -15.71 -4.77
CA TYR A 439 -6.24 -14.96 -5.51
C TYR A 439 -6.19 -15.19 -7.02
N GLY A 440 -7.34 -15.10 -7.67
CA GLY A 440 -7.48 -15.38 -9.11
C GLY A 440 -8.84 -14.97 -9.69
N VAL A 441 -8.97 -15.02 -11.01
CA VAL A 441 -10.19 -14.59 -11.72
C VAL A 441 -11.29 -15.66 -11.65
N ARG A 442 -10.91 -16.95 -11.72
CA ARG A 442 -11.85 -18.07 -11.68
C ARG A 442 -11.83 -18.75 -10.32
N LEU A 443 -13.02 -19.12 -9.83
CA LEU A 443 -13.18 -19.76 -8.53
C LEU A 443 -12.45 -21.10 -8.46
N GLN A 444 -12.58 -21.92 -9.50
CA GLN A 444 -12.01 -23.27 -9.56
C GLN A 444 -10.49 -23.24 -9.50
N ASP A 445 -9.86 -22.25 -10.13
CA ASP A 445 -8.41 -22.09 -10.10
C ASP A 445 -7.94 -21.73 -8.69
N VAL A 446 -8.68 -20.88 -7.96
CA VAL A 446 -8.36 -20.55 -6.57
C VAL A 446 -8.52 -21.77 -5.67
N ASP A 447 -9.58 -22.57 -5.86
CA ASP A 447 -9.75 -23.83 -5.14
C ASP A 447 -8.59 -24.82 -5.39
N GLN A 448 -8.15 -24.95 -6.64
CA GLN A 448 -7.01 -25.78 -7.02
C GLN A 448 -5.69 -25.25 -6.43
N ALA A 449 -5.46 -23.93 -6.52
CA ALA A 449 -4.27 -23.28 -5.98
C ALA A 449 -4.18 -23.45 -4.46
N VAL A 450 -5.28 -23.28 -3.73
CA VAL A 450 -5.34 -23.50 -2.28
C VAL A 450 -4.99 -24.95 -1.94
N LYS A 451 -5.53 -25.92 -2.67
CA LYS A 451 -5.18 -27.33 -2.47
C LYS A 451 -3.68 -27.58 -2.65
N MET A 452 -3.05 -26.98 -3.65
CA MET A 452 -1.60 -27.10 -3.88
C MET A 452 -0.78 -26.52 -2.72
N VAL A 453 -1.18 -25.37 -2.19
CA VAL A 453 -0.56 -24.76 -1.01
C VAL A 453 -0.71 -25.68 0.21
N GLU A 454 -1.91 -26.18 0.48
CA GLU A 454 -2.18 -27.09 1.61
C GLU A 454 -1.42 -28.42 1.49
N ASP A 455 -1.34 -29.00 0.30
CA ASP A 455 -0.59 -30.24 0.04
C ASP A 455 0.91 -30.04 0.29
N THR A 456 1.46 -28.88 -0.09
CA THR A 456 2.88 -28.57 0.12
C THR A 456 3.20 -28.30 1.59
N ILE A 457 2.32 -27.58 2.31
CA ILE A 457 2.44 -27.37 3.76
C ILE A 457 2.41 -28.72 4.50
N ARG A 458 1.60 -29.68 4.04
CA ARG A 458 1.52 -31.02 4.67
C ARG A 458 2.73 -31.92 4.42
N GLN A 459 3.46 -31.72 3.33
CA GLN A 459 4.60 -32.56 2.95
C GLN A 459 5.92 -32.13 3.61
N THR A 460 5.95 -30.92 4.16
CA THR A 460 7.16 -30.23 4.63
C THR A 460 7.17 -30.13 6.16
#